data_AF-A0A4Y2DN28-F1
#
_entry.id   AF-A0A4Y2DN28-F1
#
_cell.length_a   1.000
_cell.length_b   1.000
_cell.length_c   1.000
_cell.angle_alpha   90.00
_cell.angle_beta   90.00
_cell.angle_gamma   90.00
#
_symmetry.space_group_name_H-M   'P 1'
#
loop_
_entity.id
_entity.type
_entity.pdbx_description
1 polymer ?
#
loop_
_entity_poly.entity_id
_entity_poly.type
_entity_poly.pdbx_seq_one_letter_code
_entity_poly.pdbx_strand_id
1 'polypeptide(L)'
;MQGFLEGDQHWYDTLNETIQTRAPFQLRLLFATICGFGKVNNIPELWFRYKDALSEDFVRQYSEDSGPQYALAEIEEFLKYYNSNS
;
A
#
# COMPACT_ATOMS: atom_id res chain seq x y z
N MET A 1 -16.11 18.50 -18.49
CA MET A 1 -16.18 18.38 -17.02
C MET A 1 -14.85 17.80 -16.56
N GLN A 2 -13.90 18.66 -16.20
CA GLN A 2 -12.59 18.25 -15.69
C GLN A 2 -12.70 18.17 -14.16
N GLY A 3 -12.80 16.96 -13.63
CA GLY A 3 -12.66 16.71 -12.19
C GLY A 3 -11.18 16.73 -11.83
N PHE A 4 -10.69 17.91 -11.49
CA PHE A 4 -9.38 18.17 -10.88
C PHE A 4 -9.31 17.40 -9.54
N LEU A 5 -8.81 16.17 -9.54
CA LEU A 5 -8.39 15.52 -8.29
C LEU A 5 -7.00 16.07 -7.96
N GLU A 6 -6.98 16.97 -6.98
CA GLU A 6 -5.78 17.56 -6.41
C GLU A 6 -4.88 16.46 -5.80
N GLY A 7 -3.75 16.18 -6.45
CA GLY A 7 -2.67 15.37 -5.88
C GLY A 7 -3.04 13.92 -5.53
N ASP A 8 -2.40 13.38 -4.47
CA ASP A 8 -2.52 11.98 -4.05
C ASP A 8 -3.82 11.68 -3.25
N GLN A 9 -4.73 12.65 -3.13
CA GLN A 9 -5.90 12.55 -2.24
C GLN A 9 -6.80 11.35 -2.55
N HIS A 10 -7.07 11.08 -3.82
CA HIS A 10 -7.88 9.94 -4.23
C HIS A 10 -7.28 8.59 -3.79
N TRP A 11 -5.96 8.48 -3.81
CA TRP A 11 -5.26 7.28 -3.33
C TRP A 11 -5.39 7.13 -1.82
N TYR A 12 -5.31 8.24 -1.08
CA TYR A 12 -5.51 8.23 0.36
C TYR A 12 -6.92 7.80 0.75
N ASP A 13 -7.94 8.34 0.09
CA ASP A 13 -9.34 7.99 0.38
C ASP A 13 -9.58 6.49 0.14
N THR A 14 -9.08 5.98 -0.99
CA THR A 14 -9.17 4.57 -1.38
C THR A 14 -8.49 3.63 -0.37
N LEU A 15 -7.30 4.01 0.12
CA LEU A 15 -6.59 3.23 1.15
C LEU A 15 -7.32 3.29 2.50
N ASN A 16 -7.83 4.45 2.91
CA ASN A 16 -8.58 4.61 4.15
C ASN A 16 -9.84 3.76 4.20
N GLU A 17 -10.59 3.68 3.10
CA GLU A 17 -11.76 2.81 2.98
C GLU A 17 -11.36 1.34 3.10
N THR A 18 -10.26 0.94 2.45
CA THR A 18 -9.80 -0.45 2.47
C THR A 18 -9.34 -0.90 3.85
N ILE A 19 -8.73 -0.02 4.65
CA ILE A 19 -8.33 -0.33 6.04
C ILE A 19 -9.54 -0.79 6.88
N GLN A 20 -10.73 -0.25 6.64
CA GLN A 20 -11.95 -0.63 7.38
C GLN A 20 -12.33 -2.09 7.18
N THR A 21 -11.90 -2.71 6.08
CA THR A 21 -12.16 -4.12 5.78
C THR A 21 -11.30 -5.08 6.61
N ARG A 22 -10.26 -4.58 7.30
CA ARG A 22 -9.30 -5.38 8.09
C ARG A 22 -8.72 -6.56 7.31
N ALA A 23 -8.36 -6.32 6.06
CA ALA A 23 -7.72 -7.29 5.17
C ALA A 23 -6.31 -6.81 4.78
N PRO A 24 -5.27 -7.00 5.62
CA PRO A 24 -3.93 -6.46 5.39
C PRO A 24 -3.31 -6.91 4.06
N PHE A 25 -3.52 -8.16 3.64
CA PHE A 25 -3.08 -8.65 2.34
C PHE A 25 -3.71 -7.88 1.17
N GLN A 26 -5.03 -7.65 1.20
CA GLN A 26 -5.72 -6.88 0.15
C GLN A 26 -5.27 -5.41 0.16
N LEU A 27 -5.02 -4.85 1.34
CA LEU A 27 -4.46 -3.52 1.47
C LEU A 27 -3.06 -3.41 0.86
N ARG A 28 -2.18 -4.41 1.06
CA ARG A 28 -0.84 -4.47 0.45
C ARG A 28 -0.92 -4.63 -1.08
N LEU A 29 -1.83 -5.44 -1.59
CA LEU A 29 -2.06 -5.60 -3.03
C LEU A 29 -2.52 -4.27 -3.67
N LEU A 30 -3.45 -3.56 -3.02
CA LEU A 30 -3.93 -2.26 -3.46
C LEU A 30 -2.81 -1.20 -3.41
N PHE A 31 -2.03 -1.20 -2.33
CA PHE A 31 -0.87 -0.32 -2.19
C PHE A 31 0.12 -0.55 -3.33
N ALA A 32 0.48 -1.81 -3.64
CA ALA A 32 1.35 -2.15 -4.75
C ALA A 32 0.77 -1.71 -6.10
N THR A 33 -0.53 -1.87 -6.30
CA THR A 33 -1.23 -1.41 -7.53
C THR A 33 -1.12 0.10 -7.69
N ILE A 34 -1.35 0.86 -6.62
CA ILE A 34 -1.22 2.32 -6.58
C ILE A 34 0.23 2.74 -6.86
N CYS A 35 1.22 2.03 -6.31
CA CYS A 35 2.64 2.33 -6.54
C CYS A 35 3.11 2.00 -7.97
N GLY A 36 2.63 0.90 -8.54
CA GLY A 36 3.04 0.42 -9.87
C GLY A 36 2.34 1.13 -11.02
N PHE A 37 1.07 1.53 -10.84
CA PHE A 37 0.24 2.09 -11.91
C PHE A 37 -0.31 3.50 -11.61
N GLY A 38 -0.33 3.91 -10.35
CA GLY A 38 -0.77 5.24 -9.94
C GLY A 38 0.32 6.30 -10.13
N LYS A 39 -0.10 7.54 -10.43
CA LYS A 39 0.80 8.71 -10.44
C LYS A 39 0.93 9.28 -9.02
N VAL A 40 1.43 8.47 -8.09
CA VAL A 40 1.66 8.92 -6.71
C VAL A 40 2.86 9.85 -6.68
N ASN A 41 2.74 10.99 -6.01
CA ASN A 41 3.80 11.98 -5.93
C ASN A 41 4.90 11.58 -4.93
N ASN A 42 4.54 10.92 -3.83
CA ASN A 42 5.48 10.56 -2.76
C ASN A 42 5.22 9.16 -2.16
N ILE A 43 5.84 8.13 -2.74
CA ILE A 43 5.74 6.75 -2.27
C ILE A 43 6.26 6.56 -0.83
N PRO A 44 7.42 7.12 -0.42
CA PRO A 44 7.86 7.03 0.98
C PRO A 44 6.84 7.56 1.98
N GLU A 45 6.24 8.72 1.71
CA GLU A 45 5.19 9.28 2.59
C GLU A 45 3.95 8.38 2.65
N LEU A 46 3.52 7.84 1.51
CA LEU A 46 2.43 6.89 1.44
C LEU A 46 2.71 5.66 2.31
N TRP A 47 3.92 5.09 2.20
CA TRP A 47 4.35 3.97 3.03
C TRP A 47 4.31 4.31 4.51
N PHE A 48 4.95 5.40 4.94
CA PHE A 48 5.01 5.77 6.37
C PHE A 48 3.63 6.02 6.97
N ARG A 49 2.68 6.51 6.16
CA ARG A 49 1.30 6.75 6.60
C ARG A 49 0.51 5.45 6.83
N TYR A 50 0.76 4.41 6.04
CA TYR A 50 -0.05 3.19 6.05
C TYR A 50 0.68 1.95 6.57
N LYS A 51 1.98 2.03 6.86
CA LYS A 51 2.82 0.88 7.26
C LYS A 51 2.22 0.05 8.39
N ASP A 52 1.57 0.67 9.37
CA ASP A 52 1.04 -0.04 10.55
C ASP A 52 -0.17 -0.90 10.15
N ALA A 53 -1.04 -0.38 9.28
CA ALA A 53 -2.16 -1.15 8.73
C ALA A 53 -1.69 -2.20 7.71
N LEU A 54 -0.69 -1.85 6.89
CA LEU A 54 -0.09 -2.75 5.91
C LEU A 54 0.65 -3.92 6.56
N SER A 55 1.06 -3.80 7.83
CA SER A 55 1.82 -4.83 8.53
C SER A 55 1.07 -5.45 9.71
N GLU A 56 -0.21 -5.12 9.93
CA GLU A 56 -0.99 -5.52 11.11
C GLU A 56 -0.95 -7.04 11.39
N ASP A 57 -1.12 -7.86 10.36
CA ASP A 57 -1.04 -9.32 10.44
C ASP A 57 0.38 -9.81 10.72
N PHE A 58 1.39 -9.24 10.06
CA PHE A 58 2.79 -9.60 10.29
C PHE A 58 3.29 -9.17 11.67
N VAL A 59 2.87 -8.01 12.18
CA VAL A 59 3.19 -7.58 13.55
C VAL A 59 2.56 -8.52 14.58
N ARG A 60 1.32 -8.98 14.34
CA ARG A 60 0.66 -9.98 15.21
C ARG A 60 1.37 -11.34 15.20
N GLN A 61 1.94 -11.73 14.08
CA GLN A 61 2.61 -13.02 13.92
C GLN A 61 4.07 -13.00 14.37
N TYR A 62 4.75 -11.87 14.20
CA TYR A 62 6.18 -11.71 14.43
C TYR A 62 6.43 -10.65 15.51
N SER A 63 6.77 -9.42 15.12
CA SER A 63 7.00 -8.31 16.05
C SER A 63 6.80 -6.95 15.36
N GLU A 64 6.68 -5.89 16.15
CA GLU A 64 6.63 -4.50 15.63
C GLU A 64 7.90 -4.15 14.84
N ASP A 65 9.05 -4.70 15.23
CA ASP A 65 10.34 -4.45 14.59
C ASP A 65 10.51 -5.17 13.24
N SER A 66 9.81 -6.30 13.02
CA SER A 66 9.99 -7.17 11.84
C SER A 66 8.78 -7.19 10.89
N GLY A 67 7.58 -6.88 11.40
CA GLY A 67 6.35 -6.88 10.63
C GLY A 67 6.37 -5.96 9.40
N PRO A 68 6.81 -4.70 9.53
CA PRO A 68 6.92 -3.79 8.38
C PRO A 68 7.84 -4.30 7.27
N GLN A 69 8.90 -5.05 7.59
CA GLN A 69 9.83 -5.61 6.62
C GLN A 69 9.19 -6.75 5.83
N TYR A 70 8.39 -7.60 6.48
CA TYR A 70 7.61 -8.64 5.78
C TYR A 70 6.55 -8.01 4.86
N ALA A 71 5.85 -6.97 5.32
CA ALA A 71 4.90 -6.23 4.50
C ALA A 71 5.56 -5.61 3.28
N LEU A 72 6.72 -4.97 3.45
CA LEU A 72 7.48 -4.37 2.35
C LEU A 72 7.95 -5.43 1.34
N ALA A 73 8.48 -6.55 1.81
CA ALA A 73 8.90 -7.65 0.94
C ALA A 73 7.75 -8.20 0.09
N GLU A 74 6.55 -8.37 0.67
CA GLU A 74 5.38 -8.83 -0.07
C GLU A 74 4.93 -7.80 -1.14
N ILE A 75 4.96 -6.50 -0.81
CA ILE A 75 4.68 -5.42 -1.76
C ILE A 75 5.70 -5.42 -2.91
N GLU A 76 7.00 -5.59 -2.62
CA GLU A 76 8.03 -5.67 -3.63
C GLU A 76 7.83 -6.85 -4.60
N GLU A 77 7.38 -8.01 -4.10
CA GLU A 77 7.05 -9.15 -4.96
C GLU A 77 5.87 -8.83 -5.90
N PHE A 78 4.83 -8.14 -5.44
CA PHE A 78 3.75 -7.68 -6.31
C PHE A 78 4.25 -6.72 -7.39
N LEU A 79 5.13 -5.78 -7.05
CA LEU A 79 5.70 -4.83 -8.00
C LEU A 79 6.59 -5.52 -9.04
N LYS A 80 7.41 -6.50 -8.62
CA LYS A 80 8.20 -7.33 -9.55
C LYS A 80 7.30 -8.10 -10.50
N TYR A 81 6.21 -8.66 -9.99
CA TYR A 81 5.22 -9.35 -10.81
C TYR A 81 4.60 -8.42 -11.85
N TYR A 82 4.19 -7.20 -11.47
CA TYR A 82 3.66 -6.22 -12.42
C TYR A 82 4.68 -5.87 -13.51
N ASN A 83 5.93 -5.60 -13.14
CA ASN A 83 6.99 -5.29 -14.10
C ASN A 83 7.31 -6.44 -15.06
N SER A 84 7.15 -7.69 -14.61
CA SER A 84 7.45 -8.88 -15.41
C SER A 84 6.32 -9.29 -16.38
N ASN A 85 5.10 -8.78 -16.15
CA ASN A 85 3.91 -9.06 -16.96
C ASN A 85 3.41 -7.83 -17.75
N SER A 86 4.20 -6.76 -17.80
CA SER A 86 3.89 -5.51 -18.54
C SER A 86 4.61 -5.43 -19.88
#